data_AF-A0A2K4ZLU0-F1
#
_entry.id   AF-A0A2K4ZLU0-F1
#
_cell.length_a   1.000
_cell.length_b   1.000
_cell.length_c   1.000
_cell.angle_alpha   90.00
_cell.angle_beta   90.00
_cell.angle_gamma   90.00
#
_symmetry.space_group_name_H-M   'P 1'
#
loop_
_entity.id
_entity.type
_entity.pdbx_description
1 polymer ?
#
loop_
_entity_poly.entity_id
_entity_poly.type
_entity_poly.pdbx_seq_one_letter_code
_entity_poly.pdbx_strand_id
1 'polypeptide(L)'
;MGIIKLIKKDTYISELKMSKMPWDVMLYGKPYQVVSIKGYVHTIGGRRGENDLWMYPRNENPTYENLIEFQCEDFGVCWGIKYEPHNYVRTKWDESECYTSGGAMITRNGEDFYFCRGGIDEAEWRIKHLDEHPLDLNEYGYAEKMIGRKVWWRSEPAIITDWIDDGQACVILEPDGIEKFTTPAEFAEEEGDDYYEDGFVKTEIFDQHIWWHRD
;
A
#
# COMPACT_ATOMS: atom_id res chain seq x y z
N MET A 1 23.77 16.96 22.32
CA MET A 1 23.67 17.97 21.25
C MET A 1 24.26 17.32 20.02
N GLY A 2 23.44 17.00 19.02
CA GLY A 2 23.88 16.39 17.77
C GLY A 2 24.91 17.25 17.05
N ILE A 3 25.82 16.60 16.34
CA ILE A 3 26.81 17.25 15.48
C ILE A 3 26.51 16.79 14.05
N ILE A 4 26.36 17.74 13.13
CA ILE A 4 26.24 17.42 11.70
C ILE A 4 27.53 16.72 11.27
N LYS A 5 27.38 15.51 10.70
CA LYS A 5 28.45 14.69 10.17
C LYS A 5 28.01 14.09 8.83
N LEU A 6 28.36 14.78 7.76
CA LEU A 6 28.12 14.32 6.40
C LEU A 6 29.04 13.16 6.01
N ILE A 7 28.55 12.30 5.12
CA ILE A 7 29.38 11.33 4.40
C ILE A 7 30.33 12.10 3.49
N LYS A 8 31.62 11.76 3.55
CA LYS A 8 32.67 12.36 2.72
C LYS A 8 33.29 11.30 1.81
N LYS A 9 34.01 11.73 0.78
CA LYS A 9 34.64 10.81 -0.20
C LYS A 9 35.64 9.83 0.44
N ASP A 10 36.25 10.20 1.56
CA ASP A 10 37.17 9.39 2.36
C ASP A 10 36.46 8.53 3.43
N THR A 11 35.13 8.59 3.51
CA THR A 11 34.36 7.74 4.41
C THR A 11 34.33 6.30 3.88
N TYR A 12 34.73 5.35 4.71
CA TYR A 12 34.64 3.92 4.40
C TYR A 12 33.19 3.43 4.52
N ILE A 13 32.38 3.69 3.49
CA ILE A 13 30.94 3.40 3.47
C ILE A 13 30.64 1.91 3.69
N SER A 14 31.49 1.02 3.18
CA SER A 14 31.38 -0.43 3.35
C SER A 14 31.47 -0.89 4.82
N GLU A 15 32.03 -0.07 5.71
CA GLU A 15 32.17 -0.39 7.14
C GLU A 15 31.06 0.24 8.00
N LEU A 16 30.19 1.05 7.39
CA LEU A 16 29.10 1.71 8.10
C LEU A 16 28.02 0.72 8.51
N LYS A 17 27.57 0.83 9.74
CA LYS A 17 26.41 0.10 10.23
C LYS A 17 25.14 0.82 9.77
N MET A 18 24.44 0.21 8.81
CA MET A 18 23.22 0.74 8.24
C MET A 18 22.02 -0.08 8.72
N SER A 19 21.04 0.58 9.32
CA SER A 19 19.74 -0.03 9.65
C SER A 19 18.75 0.28 8.55
N LYS A 20 18.24 -0.75 7.87
CA LYS A 20 17.28 -0.59 6.76
C LYS A 20 15.90 -0.20 7.27
N MET A 21 15.34 0.85 6.68
CA MET A 21 13.92 1.18 6.83
C MET A 21 13.14 0.44 5.74
N PRO A 22 11.96 -0.11 6.03
CA PRO A 22 11.19 -0.92 5.09
C PRO A 22 10.41 -0.10 4.04
N TRP A 23 10.63 1.22 3.97
CA TRP A 23 9.80 2.14 3.20
C TRP A 23 10.02 2.07 1.69
N ASP A 24 8.94 2.22 0.92
CA ASP A 24 8.98 2.08 -0.54
C ASP A 24 9.17 3.40 -1.28
N VAL A 25 10.38 3.94 -1.21
CA VAL A 25 10.69 5.22 -1.87
C VAL A 25 11.01 5.00 -3.35
N MET A 26 10.34 5.75 -4.23
CA MET A 26 10.56 5.72 -5.67
C MET A 26 11.08 7.07 -6.17
N LEU A 27 12.21 7.06 -6.88
CA LEU A 27 12.80 8.25 -7.50
C LEU A 27 12.99 8.00 -9.00
N TYR A 28 12.26 8.77 -9.82
CA TYR A 28 12.25 8.62 -11.29
C TYR A 28 12.02 7.17 -11.76
N GLY A 29 11.04 6.49 -11.15
CA GLY A 29 10.70 5.10 -11.48
C GLY A 29 11.69 4.06 -10.96
N LYS A 30 12.67 4.44 -10.12
CA LYS A 30 13.63 3.51 -9.51
C LYS A 30 13.41 3.38 -8.00
N PRO A 31 13.45 2.16 -7.45
CA PRO A 31 13.32 1.94 -6.01
C PRO A 31 14.59 2.30 -5.26
N TYR A 32 14.43 3.00 -4.14
CA TYR A 32 15.50 3.34 -3.21
C TYR A 32 15.30 2.62 -1.88
N GLN A 33 16.42 2.26 -1.24
CA GLN A 33 16.48 1.74 0.10
C GLN A 33 16.83 2.88 1.05
N VAL A 34 15.94 3.19 1.99
CA VAL A 34 16.24 4.15 3.07
C VAL A 34 16.96 3.42 4.21
N VAL A 35 17.99 4.03 4.77
CA VAL A 35 18.78 3.52 5.89
C VAL A 35 19.04 4.60 6.92
N SER A 36 19.04 4.24 8.20
CA SER A 36 19.64 5.07 9.25
C SER A 36 21.12 4.71 9.40
N ILE A 37 21.98 5.74 9.46
CA ILE A 37 23.42 5.59 9.64
C ILE A 37 23.85 6.32 10.91
N LYS A 38 23.93 5.56 12.01
CA LYS A 38 24.20 6.13 13.34
C LYS A 38 25.46 6.99 13.35
N GLY A 39 25.30 8.22 13.82
CA GLY A 39 26.39 9.19 13.94
C GLY A 39 26.72 9.96 12.66
N TYR A 40 25.99 9.72 11.56
CA TYR A 40 26.06 10.49 10.32
C TYR A 40 24.78 11.32 10.15
N VAL A 41 24.61 12.27 11.08
CA VAL A 41 23.48 13.21 11.08
C VAL A 41 23.74 14.27 10.02
N HIS A 42 22.87 14.38 9.02
CA HIS A 42 23.04 15.37 7.95
C HIS A 42 22.20 16.64 8.17
N THR A 43 21.20 16.60 9.04
CA THR A 43 20.39 17.77 9.40
C THR A 43 20.03 17.77 10.88
N ILE A 44 20.05 18.96 11.50
CA ILE A 44 19.62 19.18 12.88
C ILE A 44 18.44 20.17 12.89
N GLY A 45 17.38 19.83 13.61
CA GLY A 45 16.11 20.55 13.65
C GLY A 45 15.05 19.94 12.73
N GLY A 46 13.91 20.62 12.60
CA GLY A 46 12.78 20.14 11.80
C GLY A 46 12.09 18.89 12.40
N ARG A 47 11.25 18.24 11.60
CA ARG A 47 10.38 17.12 12.05
C ARG A 47 11.16 15.93 12.61
N ARG A 48 12.36 15.66 12.09
CA ARG A 48 13.18 14.50 12.48
C ARG A 48 14.21 14.81 13.57
N GLY A 49 14.36 16.07 13.99
CA GLY A 49 15.34 16.45 15.00
C GLY A 49 16.78 16.23 14.51
N GLU A 50 17.41 15.11 14.85
CA GLU A 50 18.75 14.73 14.37
C GLU A 50 18.59 13.71 13.23
N ASN A 51 18.44 14.18 11.99
CA ASN A 51 18.17 13.32 10.84
C ASN A 51 19.45 12.59 10.40
N ASP A 52 19.47 11.27 10.58
CA ASP A 52 20.55 10.37 10.16
C ASP A 52 20.12 9.40 9.07
N LEU A 53 19.06 9.74 8.33
CA LEU A 53 18.51 8.91 7.26
C LEU A 53 19.16 9.24 5.92
N TRP A 54 19.54 8.19 5.21
CA TRP A 54 20.14 8.24 3.88
C TRP A 54 19.40 7.27 2.98
N MET A 55 19.55 7.43 1.68
CA MET A 55 18.97 6.51 0.70
C MET A 55 19.93 6.22 -0.45
N TYR A 56 19.82 5.03 -1.03
CA TYR A 56 20.57 4.61 -2.20
C TYR A 56 19.71 3.67 -3.07
N PRO A 57 20.01 3.49 -4.37
CA PRO A 57 19.23 2.59 -5.22
C PRO A 57 19.19 1.16 -4.66
N ARG A 58 18.01 0.55 -4.54
CA ARG A 58 17.81 -0.74 -3.85
C ARG A 58 18.61 -1.90 -4.49
N ASN A 59 18.92 -1.77 -5.78
CA ASN A 59 19.62 -2.78 -6.59
C ASN A 59 21.15 -2.51 -6.69
N GLU A 60 21.67 -1.55 -5.95
CA GLU A 60 23.08 -1.16 -5.96
C GLU A 60 23.67 -1.19 -4.55
N ASN A 61 25.00 -1.24 -4.46
CA ASN A 61 25.69 -1.01 -3.20
C ASN A 61 25.81 0.49 -2.94
N PRO A 62 25.72 0.94 -1.67
CA PRO A 62 25.91 2.35 -1.34
C PRO A 62 27.37 2.76 -1.58
N THR A 63 27.54 3.88 -2.28
CA THR A 63 28.81 4.55 -2.55
C THR A 63 28.69 6.03 -2.21
N TYR A 64 29.79 6.77 -2.27
CA TYR A 64 29.78 8.22 -2.03
C TYR A 64 28.91 8.95 -3.05
N GLU A 65 28.84 8.45 -4.27
CA GLU A 65 28.14 9.06 -5.40
C GLU A 65 26.62 8.79 -5.39
N ASN A 66 26.18 7.65 -4.85
CA ASN A 66 24.76 7.25 -4.89
C ASN A 66 24.05 7.29 -3.52
N LEU A 67 24.78 7.54 -2.43
CA LEU A 67 24.21 7.69 -1.09
C LEU A 67 23.77 9.14 -0.89
N ILE A 68 22.46 9.33 -0.79
CA ILE A 68 21.81 10.64 -0.79
C ILE A 68 21.16 10.87 0.57
N GLU A 69 21.18 12.10 1.06
CA GLU A 69 20.45 12.50 2.26
C GLU A 69 18.94 12.30 2.08
N PHE A 70 18.30 11.61 3.02
CA PHE A 70 16.85 11.42 2.97
C PHE A 70 16.13 12.54 3.72
N GLN A 71 15.52 13.44 2.94
CA GLN A 71 14.79 14.61 3.45
C GLN A 71 13.28 14.53 3.22
N CYS A 72 12.77 13.42 2.69
CA CYS A 72 11.33 13.27 2.44
C CYS A 72 10.54 13.31 3.74
N GLU A 73 9.29 13.73 3.63
CA GLU A 73 8.32 13.64 4.72
C GLU A 73 7.96 12.18 5.00
N ASP A 74 7.75 11.85 6.28
CA ASP A 74 7.30 10.55 6.77
C ASP A 74 8.06 9.34 6.20
N PHE A 75 7.42 8.53 5.38
CA PHE A 75 7.99 7.30 4.85
C PHE A 75 8.59 7.50 3.44
N GLY A 76 8.37 8.66 2.81
CA GLY A 76 8.78 8.95 1.44
C GLY A 76 7.98 8.23 0.35
N VAL A 77 6.90 7.52 0.72
CA VAL A 77 5.92 6.98 -0.23
C VAL A 77 5.00 8.11 -0.68
N CYS A 78 4.86 8.27 -2.00
CA CYS A 78 4.05 9.33 -2.58
C CYS A 78 2.63 8.83 -2.84
N TRP A 79 1.70 9.17 -1.94
CA TRP A 79 0.27 8.97 -2.16
C TRP A 79 -0.33 10.12 -2.96
N GLY A 80 -1.10 9.78 -3.99
CA GLY A 80 -1.72 10.74 -4.90
C GLY A 80 -3.18 10.44 -5.18
N ILE A 81 -3.85 11.39 -5.83
CA ILE A 81 -5.22 11.25 -6.31
C ILE A 81 -5.24 11.62 -7.79
N LYS A 82 -5.76 10.72 -8.62
CA LYS A 82 -6.04 10.94 -10.04
C LYS A 82 -7.56 11.00 -10.23
N TYR A 83 -8.07 12.09 -10.79
CA TYR A 83 -9.49 12.32 -11.01
C TYR A 83 -9.76 12.73 -12.45
N GLU A 84 -10.34 11.81 -13.22
CA GLU A 84 -10.59 11.96 -14.67
C GLU A 84 -12.00 11.45 -15.01
N PRO A 85 -13.06 12.21 -14.65
CA PRO A 85 -14.42 11.82 -14.96
C PRO A 85 -14.64 11.78 -16.47
N HIS A 86 -15.37 10.77 -16.94
CA HIS A 86 -15.67 10.59 -18.35
C HIS A 86 -17.04 9.92 -18.54
N ASN A 87 -17.63 10.11 -19.70
CA ASN A 87 -18.84 9.39 -20.09
C ASN A 87 -18.45 8.22 -20.99
N TYR A 88 -19.17 7.10 -20.85
CA TYR A 88 -19.01 5.93 -21.72
C TYR A 88 -20.36 5.34 -22.08
N VAL A 89 -20.43 4.66 -23.22
CA VAL A 89 -21.64 3.95 -23.66
C VAL A 89 -21.42 2.46 -23.44
N ARG A 90 -22.41 1.78 -22.87
CA ARG A 90 -22.44 0.32 -22.78
C ARG A 90 -23.61 -0.19 -23.61
N THR A 91 -23.35 -1.18 -24.45
CA THR A 91 -24.39 -1.86 -25.24
C THR A 91 -24.59 -3.27 -24.70
N LYS A 92 -25.85 -3.62 -24.38
CA LYS A 92 -26.28 -4.97 -24.02
C LYS A 92 -27.62 -5.25 -24.69
N TRP A 93 -27.79 -6.46 -25.23
CA TRP A 93 -29.07 -6.89 -25.83
C TRP A 93 -29.64 -5.89 -26.85
N ASP A 94 -28.77 -5.36 -27.72
CA ASP A 94 -29.10 -4.34 -28.75
C ASP A 94 -29.58 -2.97 -28.23
N GLU A 95 -29.57 -2.75 -26.92
CA GLU A 95 -29.85 -1.46 -26.29
C GLU A 95 -28.55 -0.79 -25.83
N SER A 96 -28.48 0.54 -25.95
CA SER A 96 -27.31 1.34 -25.56
C SER A 96 -27.66 2.35 -24.50
N GLU A 97 -26.88 2.37 -23.42
CA GLU A 97 -27.02 3.26 -22.29
C GLU A 97 -25.75 4.10 -22.13
N CYS A 98 -25.93 5.39 -21.87
CA CYS A 98 -24.84 6.31 -21.55
C CYS A 98 -24.67 6.38 -20.04
N TYR A 99 -23.45 6.16 -19.58
CA TYR A 99 -23.05 6.19 -18.19
C TYR A 99 -22.03 7.30 -17.98
N THR A 100 -22.09 7.94 -16.82
CA THR A 100 -20.99 8.76 -16.31
C THR A 100 -20.18 7.91 -15.35
N SER A 101 -18.88 7.79 -15.62
CA SER A 101 -17.90 7.31 -14.63
C SER A 101 -17.32 8.53 -13.92
N GLY A 102 -17.48 8.57 -12.61
CA GLY A 102 -17.03 9.67 -11.77
C GLY A 102 -16.61 9.13 -10.41
N GLY A 103 -15.35 8.75 -10.29
CA GLY A 103 -14.68 8.35 -9.06
C GLY A 103 -13.23 8.84 -9.09
N ALA A 104 -12.49 8.61 -8.01
CA ALA A 104 -11.10 9.04 -7.89
C ALA A 104 -10.20 7.82 -7.67
N MET A 105 -9.08 7.76 -8.39
CA MET A 105 -8.07 6.73 -8.20
C MET A 105 -7.03 7.23 -7.20
N ILE A 106 -6.86 6.52 -6.09
CA ILE A 106 -5.70 6.68 -5.23
C ILE A 106 -4.51 6.07 -5.96
N THR A 107 -3.40 6.80 -6.01
CA THR A 107 -2.14 6.30 -6.55
C THR A 107 -1.09 6.15 -5.45
N ARG A 108 -0.22 5.15 -5.60
CA ARG A 108 0.92 4.87 -4.73
C ARG A 108 2.20 4.93 -5.55
N ASN A 109 3.07 5.88 -5.24
CA ASN A 109 4.28 6.18 -6.03
C ASN A 109 4.00 6.46 -7.51
N GLY A 110 2.81 6.97 -7.83
CA GLY A 110 2.37 7.28 -9.19
C GLY A 110 1.63 6.16 -9.92
N GLU A 111 1.59 4.95 -9.35
CA GLU A 111 0.84 3.81 -9.91
C GLU A 111 -0.55 3.71 -9.29
N ASP A 112 -1.53 3.22 -10.06
CA ASP A 112 -2.91 3.05 -9.59
C ASP A 112 -2.97 2.05 -8.43
N PHE A 113 -3.68 2.40 -7.34
CA PHE A 113 -3.75 1.58 -6.13
C PHE A 113 -5.18 1.20 -5.75
N TYR A 114 -6.08 2.17 -5.65
CA TYR A 114 -7.46 1.93 -5.21
C TYR A 114 -8.46 2.94 -5.78
N PHE A 115 -9.53 2.44 -6.38
CA PHE A 115 -10.59 3.28 -6.95
C PHE A 115 -11.69 3.62 -5.94
N CYS A 116 -11.81 4.89 -5.60
CA CYS A 116 -12.84 5.44 -4.71
C CYS A 116 -14.09 5.85 -5.50
N ARG A 117 -15.20 5.14 -5.29
CA ARG A 117 -16.49 5.44 -5.94
C ARG A 117 -17.14 6.72 -5.41
N GLY A 118 -16.85 7.08 -4.17
CA GLY A 118 -17.26 8.34 -3.53
C GLY A 118 -16.44 9.56 -4.00
N GLY A 119 -15.48 9.37 -4.92
CA GLY A 119 -14.72 10.46 -5.52
C GLY A 119 -13.59 10.97 -4.64
N ILE A 120 -13.25 12.25 -4.81
CA ILE A 120 -12.05 12.88 -4.21
C ILE A 120 -12.13 12.88 -2.68
N ASP A 121 -13.30 13.15 -2.10
CA ASP A 121 -13.46 13.25 -0.64
C ASP A 121 -13.18 11.90 0.05
N GLU A 122 -13.66 10.80 -0.55
CA GLU A 122 -13.34 9.45 -0.08
C GLU A 122 -11.83 9.16 -0.21
N ALA A 123 -11.23 9.50 -1.35
CA ALA A 123 -9.81 9.29 -1.58
C ALA A 123 -8.93 10.07 -0.59
N GLU A 124 -9.25 11.35 -0.34
CA GLU A 124 -8.57 12.16 0.67
C GLU A 124 -8.69 11.56 2.07
N TRP A 125 -9.91 11.15 2.45
CA TRP A 125 -10.14 10.55 3.75
C TRP A 125 -9.31 9.28 3.91
N ARG A 126 -9.34 8.38 2.92
CA ARG A 126 -8.57 7.14 2.96
C ARG A 126 -7.07 7.40 3.09
N ILE A 127 -6.50 8.28 2.28
CA ILE A 127 -5.07 8.63 2.34
C ILE A 127 -4.67 9.13 3.73
N LYS A 128 -5.50 9.98 4.37
CA LYS A 128 -5.24 10.53 5.70
C LYS A 128 -5.28 9.49 6.83
N HIS A 129 -5.89 8.31 6.59
CA HIS A 129 -6.05 7.25 7.60
C HIS A 129 -5.37 5.94 7.16
N LEU A 130 -4.44 5.99 6.18
CA LEU A 130 -3.68 4.79 5.77
C LEU A 130 -2.80 4.25 6.89
N ASP A 131 -2.30 5.12 7.77
CA ASP A 131 -1.52 4.75 8.95
C ASP A 131 -2.36 4.08 10.05
N GLU A 132 -3.68 4.24 10.01
CA GLU A 132 -4.61 3.49 10.86
C GLU A 132 -4.89 2.08 10.33
N HIS A 133 -4.52 1.81 9.07
CA HIS A 133 -4.73 0.49 8.49
C HIS A 133 -3.81 -0.55 9.16
N PRO A 134 -4.30 -1.75 9.50
CA PRO A 134 -3.50 -2.82 10.12
C PRO A 134 -2.35 -3.39 9.26
N LEU A 135 -2.24 -2.93 8.01
CA LEU A 135 -1.14 -3.23 7.10
C LEU A 135 -0.35 -1.95 6.89
N ASP A 136 0.98 -2.04 6.98
CA ASP A 136 1.84 -0.90 6.63
C ASP A 136 1.99 -0.82 5.10
N LEU A 137 1.08 -0.09 4.48
CA LEU A 137 1.06 0.13 3.02
C LEU A 137 2.21 1.02 2.54
N ASN A 138 2.98 1.63 3.45
CA ASN A 138 4.17 2.41 3.10
C ASN A 138 5.41 1.53 2.93
N GLU A 139 5.35 0.26 3.33
CA GLU A 139 6.47 -0.66 3.15
C GLU A 139 6.57 -1.18 1.72
N TYR A 140 7.79 -1.48 1.26
CA TYR A 140 7.95 -2.33 0.10
C TYR A 140 7.60 -3.77 0.47
N GLY A 141 7.08 -4.50 -0.52
CA GLY A 141 6.65 -5.87 -0.35
C GLY A 141 5.47 -6.04 0.61
N TYR A 142 4.63 -5.00 0.74
CA TYR A 142 3.45 -5.02 1.63
C TYR A 142 2.46 -6.11 1.20
N ALA A 143 2.31 -6.33 -0.12
CA ALA A 143 1.43 -7.34 -0.68
C ALA A 143 1.86 -8.75 -0.27
N GLU A 144 3.15 -9.09 -0.42
CA GLU A 144 3.67 -10.41 -0.04
C GLU A 144 3.58 -10.65 1.47
N LYS A 145 3.75 -9.60 2.28
CA LYS A 145 3.62 -9.68 3.75
C LYS A 145 2.17 -9.89 4.21
N MET A 146 1.19 -9.57 3.37
CA MET A 146 -0.22 -9.75 3.70
C MET A 146 -0.67 -11.20 3.50
N ILE A 147 -0.04 -11.92 2.57
CA ILE A 147 -0.38 -13.31 2.26
C ILE A 147 -0.11 -14.19 3.48
N GLY A 148 -1.08 -15.03 3.81
CA GLY A 148 -1.08 -15.89 4.98
C GLY A 148 -1.55 -15.23 6.27
N ARG A 149 -1.85 -13.92 6.28
CA ARG A 149 -2.46 -13.28 7.44
C ARG A 149 -3.89 -13.77 7.64
N LYS A 150 -4.21 -14.07 8.90
CA LYS A 150 -5.57 -14.42 9.33
C LYS A 150 -6.37 -13.14 9.52
N VAL A 151 -7.64 -13.18 9.13
CA VAL A 151 -8.64 -12.11 9.31
C VAL A 151 -9.98 -12.75 9.64
N TRP A 152 -10.96 -11.95 10.03
CA TRP A 152 -12.35 -12.38 10.06
C TRP A 152 -13.10 -11.71 8.90
N TRP A 153 -13.81 -12.51 8.12
CA TRP A 153 -14.69 -12.04 7.06
C TRP A 153 -16.14 -12.29 7.48
N ARG A 154 -16.93 -11.22 7.66
CA ARG A 154 -18.35 -11.32 8.09
C ARG A 154 -18.57 -12.22 9.33
N SER A 155 -17.65 -12.14 10.30
CA SER A 155 -17.64 -12.98 11.52
C SER A 155 -17.31 -14.46 11.30
N GLU A 156 -16.68 -14.80 10.18
CA GLU A 156 -16.11 -16.13 9.90
C GLU A 156 -14.59 -16.05 9.75
N PRO A 157 -13.81 -17.03 10.25
CA PRO A 157 -12.36 -17.02 10.15
C PRO A 157 -11.91 -17.20 8.69
N ALA A 158 -10.95 -16.39 8.27
CA ALA A 158 -10.41 -16.39 6.92
C ALA A 158 -8.89 -16.19 6.92
N ILE A 159 -8.26 -16.60 5.83
CA ILE A 159 -6.84 -16.35 5.54
C ILE A 159 -6.71 -15.67 4.18
N ILE A 160 -5.84 -14.67 4.09
CA ILE A 160 -5.52 -14.03 2.81
C ILE A 160 -4.60 -14.96 2.03
N THR A 161 -5.03 -15.38 0.83
CA THR A 161 -4.25 -16.29 -0.02
C THR A 161 -3.67 -15.60 -1.24
N ASP A 162 -4.26 -14.49 -1.69
CA ASP A 162 -3.75 -13.74 -2.84
C ASP A 162 -4.02 -12.23 -2.76
N TRP A 163 -3.27 -11.48 -3.57
CA TRP A 163 -3.38 -10.04 -3.78
C TRP A 163 -3.60 -9.73 -5.26
N ILE A 164 -4.59 -8.89 -5.55
CA ILE A 164 -4.91 -8.49 -6.91
C ILE A 164 -4.28 -7.12 -7.18
N ASP A 165 -3.12 -7.16 -7.84
CA ASP A 165 -2.37 -5.98 -8.27
C ASP A 165 -2.90 -5.46 -9.62
N ASP A 166 -3.96 -4.65 -9.57
CA ASP A 166 -4.55 -3.98 -10.76
C ASP A 166 -5.31 -2.70 -10.37
N GLY A 167 -4.77 -1.93 -9.43
CA GLY A 167 -5.40 -0.69 -8.95
C GLY A 167 -6.71 -0.89 -8.17
N GLN A 168 -6.97 -2.11 -7.70
CA GLN A 168 -8.21 -2.48 -6.99
C GLN A 168 -8.02 -2.60 -5.48
N ALA A 169 -6.78 -2.71 -5.01
CA ALA A 169 -6.42 -3.07 -3.64
C ALA A 169 -7.29 -4.18 -3.04
N CYS A 170 -7.43 -5.28 -3.80
CA CYS A 170 -8.25 -6.43 -3.42
C CYS A 170 -7.40 -7.61 -2.96
N VAL A 171 -7.94 -8.37 -2.03
CA VAL A 171 -7.41 -9.66 -1.57
C VAL A 171 -8.36 -10.79 -1.92
N ILE A 172 -7.80 -11.99 -2.06
CA ILE A 172 -8.56 -13.25 -2.05
C ILE A 172 -8.51 -13.83 -0.65
N LEU A 173 -9.69 -14.17 -0.12
CA LEU A 173 -9.88 -14.80 1.17
C LEU A 173 -10.33 -16.25 0.99
N GLU A 174 -9.71 -17.15 1.75
CA GLU A 174 -10.14 -18.53 1.90
C GLU A 174 -10.62 -18.80 3.33
N PRO A 175 -11.56 -19.74 3.53
CA PRO A 175 -11.97 -20.20 4.84
C PRO A 175 -10.78 -20.73 5.68
N ASP A 176 -10.63 -20.28 6.92
CA ASP A 176 -9.61 -20.78 7.86
C ASP A 176 -10.25 -21.68 8.92
N GLY A 177 -10.24 -22.99 8.66
CA GLY A 177 -10.76 -24.00 9.60
C GLY A 177 -12.28 -24.21 9.56
N ILE A 178 -12.96 -23.67 8.54
CA ILE A 178 -14.36 -23.99 8.20
C ILE A 178 -14.43 -24.50 6.74
N GLU A 179 -15.49 -25.19 6.36
CA GLU A 179 -15.61 -25.80 5.02
C GLU A 179 -15.82 -24.76 3.91
N LYS A 180 -16.70 -23.79 4.16
CA LYS A 180 -17.00 -22.67 3.27
C LYS A 180 -17.57 -21.49 4.07
N PHE A 181 -17.52 -20.29 3.49
CA PHE A 181 -18.22 -19.14 4.04
C PHE A 181 -19.74 -19.32 3.95
N THR A 182 -20.45 -18.76 4.92
CA THR A 182 -21.90 -18.74 4.92
C THR A 182 -22.39 -17.69 3.91
N THR A 183 -23.27 -18.07 3.00
CA THR A 183 -23.92 -17.15 2.07
C THR A 183 -24.64 -16.04 2.84
N PRO A 184 -24.32 -14.76 2.62
CA PRO A 184 -24.96 -13.66 3.34
C PRO A 184 -26.47 -13.61 3.04
N ALA A 185 -27.26 -13.20 4.04
CA ALA A 185 -28.73 -13.17 3.92
C ALA A 185 -29.23 -12.27 2.78
N GLU A 186 -28.50 -11.20 2.43
CA GLU A 186 -28.83 -10.32 1.31
C GLU A 186 -28.74 -11.00 -0.08
N PHE A 187 -28.08 -12.15 -0.17
CA PHE A 187 -27.91 -12.93 -1.41
C PHE A 187 -28.64 -14.28 -1.37
N ALA A 188 -29.42 -14.54 -0.32
CA ALA A 188 -30.06 -15.84 -0.11
C ALA A 188 -31.18 -16.19 -1.12
N GLU A 189 -31.68 -15.20 -1.86
CA GLU A 189 -32.73 -15.38 -2.89
C GLU A 189 -32.16 -15.52 -4.31
N GLU A 190 -30.85 -15.34 -4.52
CA GLU A 190 -30.22 -15.65 -5.80
C GLU A 190 -30.17 -17.18 -5.94
N GLU A 191 -30.83 -17.76 -6.95
CA GLU A 191 -30.89 -19.21 -7.16
C GLU A 191 -29.47 -19.77 -7.37
N GLY A 192 -28.87 -20.30 -6.31
CA GLY A 192 -27.58 -20.99 -6.35
C GLY A 192 -26.76 -20.72 -5.10
N ASP A 193 -26.17 -21.77 -4.53
CA ASP A 193 -25.14 -21.70 -3.47
C ASP A 193 -23.80 -21.18 -4.06
N ASP A 194 -23.87 -20.43 -5.17
CA ASP A 194 -22.81 -20.12 -6.13
C ASP A 194 -22.29 -18.69 -5.94
N TYR A 195 -22.74 -17.95 -4.91
CA TYR A 195 -22.21 -16.60 -4.62
C TYR A 195 -20.68 -16.62 -4.43
N TYR A 196 -20.18 -17.72 -3.87
CA TYR A 196 -18.77 -18.07 -3.83
C TYR A 196 -18.56 -19.30 -4.73
N GLU A 197 -18.62 -19.14 -6.06
CA GLU A 197 -18.56 -20.22 -7.07
C GLU A 197 -17.45 -21.26 -6.80
N ASP A 198 -16.39 -20.88 -6.06
CA ASP A 198 -15.25 -21.73 -5.70
C ASP A 198 -14.87 -21.66 -4.20
N GLY A 199 -15.75 -21.15 -3.32
CA GLY A 199 -15.52 -21.07 -1.87
C GLY A 199 -14.57 -19.97 -1.39
N PHE A 200 -13.93 -19.23 -2.30
CA PHE A 200 -13.12 -18.05 -2.00
C PHE A 200 -13.88 -16.73 -2.20
N VAL A 201 -13.40 -15.66 -1.56
CA VAL A 201 -13.98 -14.32 -1.67
C VAL A 201 -12.94 -13.33 -2.16
N LYS A 202 -13.27 -12.59 -3.22
CA LYS A 202 -12.54 -11.36 -3.56
C LYS A 202 -13.16 -10.19 -2.80
N THR A 203 -12.35 -9.45 -2.06
CA THR A 203 -12.81 -8.25 -1.34
C THR A 203 -11.73 -7.17 -1.29
N GLU A 204 -12.13 -5.92 -1.15
CA GLU A 204 -11.22 -4.77 -0.98
C GLU A 204 -10.60 -4.79 0.42
N ILE A 205 -9.33 -4.38 0.58
CA ILE A 205 -8.67 -4.34 1.90
C ILE A 205 -9.35 -3.42 2.91
N PHE A 206 -10.11 -2.45 2.40
CA PHE A 206 -10.85 -1.50 3.21
C PHE A 206 -12.32 -1.88 3.43
N ASP A 207 -12.73 -3.09 3.04
CA ASP A 207 -14.09 -3.54 3.27
C ASP A 207 -14.38 -3.63 4.78
N GLN A 208 -15.49 -3.02 5.20
CA GLN A 208 -15.96 -2.99 6.58
C GLN A 208 -16.25 -4.39 7.18
N HIS A 209 -16.40 -5.39 6.32
CA HIS A 209 -16.64 -6.78 6.70
C HIS A 209 -15.34 -7.57 6.93
N ILE A 210 -14.16 -7.01 6.62
CA ILE A 210 -12.87 -7.55 7.04
C ILE A 210 -12.51 -7.00 8.41
N TRP A 211 -12.35 -7.88 9.39
CA TRP A 211 -11.78 -7.52 10.68
C TRP A 211 -10.38 -8.09 10.78
N TRP A 212 -9.42 -7.17 10.77
CA TRP A 212 -8.01 -7.48 10.90
C TRP A 212 -7.66 -7.81 12.35
N HIS A 213 -6.88 -8.87 12.54
CA HIS A 213 -6.20 -9.07 13.81
C HIS A 213 -5.21 -7.92 14.03
N ARG A 214 -5.28 -7.27 15.20
CA ARG A 214 -4.23 -6.36 15.65
C ARG A 214 -3.15 -7.20 16.31
N ASP A 215 -1.94 -7.13 15.77
CA ASP A 215 -0.74 -7.73 16.37
C ASP A 215 -0.34 -7.00 17.67
#